data_AF-A0A3M2C5W5-F1
#
_entry.id   AF-A0A3M2C5W5-F1
#
_cell.length_a   1.000
_cell.length_b   1.000
_cell.length_c   1.000
_cell.angle_alpha   90.00
_cell.angle_beta   90.00
_cell.angle_gamma   90.00
#
_symmetry.space_group_name_H-M   'P 1'
#
loop_
_entity.id
_entity.type
_entity.pdbx_description
1 polymer ?
#
loop_
_entity_poly.entity_id
_entity_poly.type
_entity_poly.pdbx_seq_one_letter_code
_entity_poly.pdbx_strand_id
1 'polypeptide(L)'
;LLQTREMKRIQDARTRMLCAIAAYNTGGGNVASAFISGSHDIARASEMINRMSYGEVYEYLRSHLPAQETRDYVQKVRDYMNNYRALDGAR
;
A
#
# COMPACT_ATOMS: atom_id res chain seq x y z
N LEU A 1 -7.97 3.62 12.33
CA LEU A 1 -8.79 2.56 12.95
C LEU A 1 -9.76 1.89 11.97
N LEU A 2 -10.42 2.60 11.03
CA LEU A 2 -11.19 1.95 9.95
C LEU A 2 -10.30 1.26 8.90
N GLN A 3 -9.25 1.93 8.44
CA GLN A 3 -8.30 1.44 7.41
C GLN A 3 -7.67 0.08 7.75
N THR A 4 -7.30 -0.10 9.02
CA THR A 4 -6.61 -1.31 9.50
C THR A 4 -7.50 -2.54 9.52
N ARG A 5 -8.84 -2.39 9.62
CA ARG A 5 -9.76 -3.54 9.57
C ARG A 5 -9.97 -4.03 8.15
N GLU A 6 -10.11 -3.11 7.21
CA GLU A 6 -10.40 -3.45 5.82
C GLU A 6 -9.17 -4.01 5.09
N MET A 7 -7.97 -3.59 5.49
CA MET A 7 -6.71 -4.10 4.94
C MET A 7 -6.25 -5.43 5.54
N LYS A 8 -7.00 -6.03 6.48
CA LYS A 8 -6.69 -7.37 7.02
C LYS A 8 -6.64 -8.45 5.95
N ARG A 9 -7.30 -8.24 4.80
CA ARG A 9 -7.34 -9.18 3.68
C ARG A 9 -6.06 -9.18 2.84
N ILE A 10 -5.20 -8.16 3.00
CA ILE A 10 -3.87 -8.12 2.38
C ILE A 10 -2.94 -9.01 3.19
N GLN A 11 -2.42 -10.07 2.58
CA GLN A 11 -1.71 -11.15 3.25
C GLN A 11 -0.28 -10.75 3.64
N ASP A 12 0.51 -10.25 2.69
CA ASP A 12 1.88 -9.78 2.95
C ASP A 12 1.84 -8.57 3.89
N ALA A 13 2.58 -8.65 5.00
CA ALA A 13 2.56 -7.65 6.06
C ALA A 13 3.15 -6.31 5.60
N ARG A 14 4.16 -6.32 4.71
CA ARG A 14 4.79 -5.11 4.19
C ARG A 14 3.86 -4.41 3.21
N THR A 15 3.25 -5.18 2.32
CA THR A 15 2.22 -4.70 1.39
C THR A 15 1.04 -4.10 2.15
N ARG A 16 0.57 -4.78 3.20
CA ARG A 16 -0.51 -4.28 4.07
C ARG A 16 -0.13 -2.96 4.74
N MET A 17 1.08 -2.86 5.27
CA MET A 17 1.58 -1.62 5.88
C MET A 17 1.67 -0.48 4.86
N LEU A 18 2.22 -0.75 3.68
CA LEU A 18 2.34 0.22 2.59
C LEU A 18 0.96 0.76 2.17
N CYS A 19 0.00 -0.13 1.92
CA CYS A 19 -1.36 0.25 1.59
C CYS A 19 -2.00 1.04 2.74
N ALA A 20 -1.79 0.65 4.00
CA ALA A 20 -2.37 1.35 5.16
C ALA A 20 -1.86 2.78 5.27
N ILE A 21 -0.58 2.98 5.00
CA ILE A 21 0.03 4.31 4.97
C ILE A 21 -0.51 5.15 3.81
N ALA A 22 -0.59 4.58 2.60
CA ALA A 22 -1.17 5.26 1.45
C ALA A 22 -2.61 5.67 1.74
N ALA A 23 -3.39 4.76 2.32
CA ALA A 23 -4.78 5.01 2.65
C ALA A 23 -4.95 6.01 3.79
N TYR A 24 -4.04 6.06 4.77
CA TYR A 24 -4.07 7.12 5.78
C TYR A 24 -3.98 8.51 5.16
N ASN A 25 -3.17 8.66 4.09
CA ASN A 25 -2.97 9.93 3.40
C ASN A 25 -4.07 10.24 2.38
N THR A 26 -4.55 9.26 1.61
CA THR A 26 -5.46 9.50 0.48
C THR A 26 -6.85 8.87 0.65
N GLY A 27 -7.06 8.01 1.64
CA GLY A 27 -8.29 7.23 1.82
C GLY A 27 -8.22 5.82 1.22
N GLY A 28 -8.89 4.86 1.86
CA GLY A 28 -8.88 3.45 1.44
C GLY A 28 -9.57 3.20 0.09
N GLY A 29 -10.62 3.98 -0.20
CA GLY A 29 -11.29 3.95 -1.50
C GLY A 29 -10.42 4.43 -2.66
N ASN A 30 -9.50 5.38 -2.42
CA ASN A 30 -8.54 5.83 -3.42
C ASN A 30 -7.43 4.80 -3.64
N VAL A 31 -7.00 4.10 -2.57
CA VAL A 31 -6.12 2.94 -2.70
C VAL A 31 -6.80 1.84 -3.53
N ALA A 32 -8.05 1.49 -3.24
CA ALA A 32 -8.80 0.51 -4.04
C ALA A 32 -8.89 0.94 -5.52
N SER A 33 -9.18 2.22 -5.77
CA SER A 33 -9.32 2.75 -7.13
C SER A 33 -8.00 2.77 -7.91
N ALA A 34 -6.85 2.77 -7.22
CA ALA A 34 -5.53 2.69 -7.86
C ALA A 34 -5.25 1.30 -8.46
N PHE A 35 -5.86 0.24 -7.91
CA PHE A 35 -5.75 -1.13 -8.43
C PHE A 35 -6.93 -1.51 -9.33
N ILE A 36 -8.12 -1.03 -9.01
CA ILE A 36 -9.34 -1.32 -9.75
C ILE A 36 -10.04 0.00 -10.03
N SER A 37 -9.85 0.55 -11.23
CA SER A 37 -10.43 1.84 -11.63
C SER A 37 -11.94 1.90 -11.36
N GLY A 38 -12.39 2.94 -10.66
CA GLY A 38 -13.80 3.14 -10.31
C GLY A 38 -14.32 2.31 -9.13
N SER A 39 -13.49 1.45 -8.53
CA SER A 39 -13.84 0.69 -7.32
C SER A 39 -13.29 1.35 -6.06
N HIS A 40 -14.13 1.48 -5.04
CA HIS A 40 -13.72 1.88 -3.70
C HIS A 40 -13.67 0.71 -2.70
N ASP A 41 -13.91 -0.50 -3.19
CA ASP A 41 -13.90 -1.72 -2.38
C ASP A 41 -12.47 -2.27 -2.24
N ILE A 42 -11.90 -2.07 -1.05
CA ILE A 42 -10.56 -2.54 -0.72
C ILE A 42 -10.50 -4.06 -0.51
N ALA A 43 -11.61 -4.72 -0.15
CA ALA A 43 -11.65 -6.17 -0.06
C ALA A 43 -11.49 -6.79 -1.45
N ARG A 44 -12.18 -6.23 -2.45
CA ARG A 44 -12.01 -6.62 -3.86
C ARG A 44 -10.62 -6.29 -4.39
N ALA A 45 -10.09 -5.10 -4.08
CA ALA A 45 -8.72 -4.75 -4.46
C ALA A 45 -7.68 -5.67 -3.80
N SER A 46 -7.93 -6.15 -2.57
CA SER A 46 -7.02 -7.07 -1.86
C SER A 46 -6.78 -8.38 -2.62
N GLU A 47 -7.75 -8.86 -3.40
CA GLU A 47 -7.57 -10.06 -4.23
C GLU A 47 -6.51 -9.86 -5.33
N MET A 48 -6.49 -8.68 -5.95
CA MET A 48 -5.46 -8.31 -6.94
C MET A 48 -4.13 -8.04 -6.24
N ILE A 49 -4.14 -7.26 -5.16
CA ILE A 49 -2.95 -6.91 -4.37
C ILE A 49 -2.22 -8.17 -3.88
N ASN A 50 -2.96 -9.20 -3.44
CA ASN A 50 -2.36 -10.46 -2.97
C ASN A 50 -1.69 -11.29 -4.07
N ARG A 51 -1.93 -10.99 -5.34
CA ARG A 51 -1.29 -11.65 -6.50
C ARG A 51 -0.05 -10.89 -6.96
N MET A 52 0.24 -9.74 -6.37
CA MET A 52 1.35 -8.86 -6.74
C MET A 52 2.47 -8.97 -5.70
N SER A 53 3.70 -8.80 -6.16
CA SER A 53 4.83 -8.57 -5.28
C SER A 53 4.74 -7.18 -4.62
N TYR A 54 5.44 -7.01 -3.50
CA TYR A 54 5.54 -5.71 -2.83
C TYR A 54 6.01 -4.59 -3.77
N GLY A 55 6.96 -4.89 -4.68
CA GLY A 55 7.47 -3.92 -5.65
C GLY A 55 6.43 -3.50 -6.68
N GLU A 56 5.64 -4.45 -7.18
CA GLU A 56 4.54 -4.13 -8.12
C GLU A 56 3.46 -3.29 -7.44
N VAL A 57 3.09 -3.61 -6.19
CA VAL A 57 2.12 -2.80 -5.42
C VAL A 57 2.66 -1.39 -5.22
N TYR A 58 3.94 -1.24 -4.88
CA TYR A 58 4.59 0.06 -4.74
C TYR A 58 4.50 0.88 -6.03
N GLU A 59 4.86 0.31 -7.19
CA GLU A 59 4.79 1.05 -8.45
C GLU A 59 3.33 1.39 -8.83
N TYR A 60 2.38 0.49 -8.59
CA TYR A 60 0.96 0.79 -8.84
C TYR A 60 0.47 1.99 -8.03
N LEU A 61 0.75 2.02 -6.73
CA LEU A 61 0.41 3.14 -5.86
C LEU A 61 1.11 4.43 -6.31
N ARG A 62 2.39 4.35 -6.68
CA ARG A 62 3.17 5.49 -7.15
C ARG A 62 2.65 6.03 -8.47
N SER A 63 2.13 5.21 -9.37
CA SER A 63 1.65 5.66 -10.68
C SER A 63 0.19 6.12 -10.68
N HIS A 64 -0.67 5.54 -9.83
CA HIS A 64 -2.12 5.67 -9.97
C HIS A 64 -2.82 6.40 -8.81
N LEU A 65 -2.13 6.68 -7.70
CA LEU A 65 -2.71 7.52 -6.66
C LEU A 65 -2.86 8.96 -7.16
N PRO A 66 -3.98 9.66 -6.89
CA PRO A 66 -4.23 11.00 -7.42
C PRO A 66 -3.32 12.07 -6.81
N ALA A 67 -3.00 11.97 -5.51
CA ALA A 67 -2.24 12.97 -4.78
C ALA A 67 -0.72 12.78 -4.90
N GLN A 68 -0.01 13.81 -5.41
CA GLN A 68 1.46 13.80 -5.52
C GLN A 68 2.14 13.61 -4.16
N GLU A 69 1.65 14.30 -3.12
CA GLU A 69 2.19 14.16 -1.76
C GLU A 69 2.12 12.72 -1.25
N THR A 70 1.06 11.98 -1.60
CA THR A 70 0.94 10.57 -1.23
C THR A 70 1.94 9.70 -2.00
N ARG A 71 2.18 9.98 -3.29
CA ARG A 71 3.21 9.29 -4.08
C ARG A 71 4.59 9.46 -3.45
N ASP A 72 4.92 10.68 -3.05
CA ASP A 72 6.20 11.02 -2.41
C ASP A 72 6.33 10.37 -1.02
N TYR A 73 5.23 10.27 -0.27
CA TYR A 73 5.22 9.62 1.05
C TYR A 73 5.40 8.10 0.94
N VAL A 74 4.77 7.45 -0.04
CA VAL A 74 4.96 6.03 -0.33
C VAL A 74 6.43 5.72 -0.66
N GLN A 75 7.13 6.63 -1.37
CA GLN A 75 8.57 6.51 -1.61
C GLN A 75 9.39 6.57 -0.31
N LYS A 76 9.14 7.56 0.56
CA LYS A 76 9.84 7.64 1.86
C LYS A 76 9.68 6.37 2.68
N VAL A 77 8.46 5.81 2.72
CA VAL A 77 8.14 4.59 3.46
C VAL A 77 8.92 3.39 2.94
N ARG A 78 9.02 3.24 1.61
CA ARG A 78 9.83 2.17 1.01
C ARG A 78 11.29 2.27 1.46
N ASP A 79 11.84 3.47 1.48
CA ASP A 79 13.23 3.70 1.88
C ASP A 79 13.42 3.40 3.39
N TYR A 80 12.46 3.75 4.24
CA TYR A 80 12.44 3.33 5.65
C TYR A 80 12.33 1.81 5.84
N MET A 81 11.48 1.12 5.06
CA MET A 81 11.34 -0.34 5.15
C MET A 81 12.60 -1.07 4.68
N ASN A 82 13.30 -0.55 3.67
CA ASN A 82 14.59 -1.09 3.24
C ASN A 82 15.66 -0.94 4.34
N ASN A 83 15.69 0.21 5.02
CA ASN A 83 16.59 0.43 6.15
C ASN A 83 16.25 -0.45 7.36
N TYR A 84 14.97 -0.70 7.63
CA TYR A 84 14.54 -1.61 8.70
C TYR A 84 15.02 -3.05 8.44
N ARG A 85 14.96 -3.50 7.18
CA ARG A 85 15.50 -4.80 6.75
C ARG A 85 17.00 -4.94 6.99
N ALA A 86 17.76 -3.85 6.80
CA ALA A 86 19.19 -3.82 7.08
C ALA A 86 19.51 -3.94 8.58
N LEU A 87 18.61 -3.46 9.44
CA LEU A 87 18.73 -3.55 10.90
C LEU A 87 18.30 -4.94 11.43
N ASP A 88 17.24 -5.54 10.88
CA ASP A 88 16.77 -6.87 11.29
C ASP A 88 17.69 -8.01 10.81
N GLY A 89 18.35 -7.86 9.67
CA GLY A 89 19.35 -8.82 9.17
C GLY A 89 20.72 -8.70 9.85
N ALA A 90 20.92 -7.70 10.71
CA ALA A 90 22.12 -7.49 11.51
C ALA A 90 22.01 -8.05 12.95
N ARG A 91 20.95 -8.80 13.25
CA ARG A 91 20.72 -9.57 14.49
C ARG A 91 20.78 -11.06 14.19
#